data_AF-A0A819UD17-F1
#
_entry.id   AF-A0A819UD17-F1
#
_cell.length_a   1.000
_cell.length_b   1.000
_cell.length_c   1.000
_cell.angle_alpha   90.00
_cell.angle_beta   90.00
_cell.angle_gamma   90.00
#
_symmetry.space_group_name_H-M   'P 1'
#
loop_
_entity.id
_entity.type
_entity.pdbx_description
1 polymer ?
#
loop_
_entity_poly.entity_id
_entity_poly.type
_entity_poly.pdbx_seq_one_letter_code
_entity_poly.pdbx_strand_id
1 'polypeptide(L)'
;MFVLNDNKPIWVRDNEHGFLLGKITDIGSDNITVQLKENRKTLIVPYDSAFQAEEYEKDVDDNCALMYLNEATLLHNVRRRYKKDLIYTYVANILIAINPYKELT
;
A
#
# COMPACT_ATOMS: atom_id res chain seq x y z
N MET A 1 -6.63 12.58 -14.08
CA MET A 1 -5.38 11.83 -14.28
C MET A 1 -4.48 12.12 -13.08
N PHE A 2 -4.41 11.22 -12.11
CA PHE A 2 -3.50 11.39 -10.97
C PHE A 2 -2.11 11.01 -11.46
N VAL A 3 -1.21 11.98 -11.50
CA VAL A 3 0.17 11.80 -11.95
C VAL A 3 0.96 11.16 -10.81
N LEU A 4 1.55 9.99 -11.04
CA LEU A 4 2.46 9.37 -10.09
C LEU A 4 3.70 10.26 -9.93
N ASN A 5 4.09 10.49 -8.68
CA ASN A 5 5.32 11.21 -8.36
C ASN A 5 6.49 10.21 -8.33
N ASP A 6 7.41 10.35 -9.29
CA ASP A 6 8.59 9.50 -9.48
C ASP A 6 9.56 9.50 -8.30
N ASN A 7 9.61 10.58 -7.52
CA ASN A 7 10.43 10.68 -6.31
C ASN A 7 9.83 9.98 -5.08
N LYS A 8 8.57 9.54 -5.16
CA LYS A 8 7.89 8.88 -4.05
C LYS A 8 7.82 7.38 -4.30
N PRO A 9 7.80 6.55 -3.24
CA PRO A 9 7.60 5.12 -3.41
C PRO A 9 6.21 4.85 -3.99
N ILE A 10 6.07 3.69 -4.62
CA ILE A 10 4.82 3.20 -5.19
C ILE A 10 4.56 1.76 -4.77
N TRP A 11 3.29 1.43 -4.61
CA TRP A 11 2.81 0.06 -4.49
C TRP A 11 2.50 -0.51 -5.87
N VAL A 12 2.92 -1.73 -6.13
CA VAL A 12 2.56 -2.50 -7.33
C VAL A 12 1.78 -3.75 -6.93
N ARG A 13 0.76 -4.12 -7.69
CA ARG A 13 -0.01 -5.35 -7.46
C ARG A 13 0.90 -6.58 -7.52
N ASP A 14 0.69 -7.51 -6.60
CA ASP A 14 1.37 -8.79 -6.54
C ASP A 14 0.39 -9.91 -6.20
N ASN A 15 0.54 -11.07 -6.83
CA ASN A 15 -0.40 -12.17 -6.67
C ASN A 15 -0.25 -12.90 -5.33
N GLU A 16 0.92 -12.83 -4.69
CA GLU A 16 1.21 -13.56 -3.46
C GLU A 16 1.04 -12.67 -2.22
N HIS A 17 1.54 -11.44 -2.27
CA HIS A 17 1.57 -10.51 -1.14
C HIS A 17 0.50 -9.41 -1.22
N GLY A 18 -0.30 -9.39 -2.28
CA GLY A 18 -1.28 -8.36 -2.59
C GLY A 18 -0.64 -7.12 -3.22
N PHE A 19 0.26 -6.46 -2.50
CA PHE A 19 1.02 -5.30 -3.01
C PHE A 19 2.46 -5.28 -2.51
N LEU A 20 3.39 -4.93 -3.40
CA LEU A 20 4.81 -4.77 -3.11
C LEU A 20 5.25 -3.32 -3.27
N LEU A 21 6.15 -2.86 -2.39
CA LEU A 21 6.67 -1.49 -2.43
C LEU A 21 7.89 -1.42 -3.35
N GLY A 22 7.94 -0.38 -4.18
CA GLY A 22 9.07 -0.10 -5.05
C GLY A 22 9.29 1.39 -5.31
N LYS A 23 10.32 1.69 -6.08
CA LYS A 23 10.61 3.03 -6.61
C LYS A 23 10.55 3.00 -8.12
N ILE A 24 9.99 4.05 -8.71
CA ILE A 24 9.96 4.21 -10.17
C ILE A 24 11.40 4.47 -10.63
N THR A 25 11.85 3.72 -11.63
CA THR A 25 13.16 3.93 -12.27
C THR A 25 13.02 4.50 -13.67
N ASP A 26 11.92 4.19 -14.36
CA ASP A 26 11.65 4.69 -15.70
C ASP A 26 10.12 4.75 -15.94
N ILE A 27 9.69 5.74 -16.72
CA ILE A 27 8.27 5.98 -17.05
C ILE A 27 8.15 5.94 -18.57
N GLY A 28 7.52 4.88 -19.08
CA GLY A 28 7.15 4.75 -20.49
C GLY A 28 5.78 5.35 -20.80
N SER A 29 5.26 5.08 -22.02
CA SER A 29 3.95 5.57 -22.46
C SER A 29 2.78 4.90 -21.73
N ASP A 30 2.84 3.57 -21.60
CA ASP A 30 1.74 2.74 -21.04
C ASP A 30 2.17 1.95 -19.81
N ASN A 31 3.48 1.79 -19.62
CA ASN A 31 4.07 0.99 -18.56
C ASN A 31 5.07 1.82 -17.77
N ILE A 32 5.23 1.46 -16.50
CA ILE A 32 6.26 1.99 -15.62
C ILE A 32 7.21 0.87 -15.23
N THR A 33 8.49 1.22 -15.13
CA THR A 33 9.53 0.33 -14.65
C THR A 33 9.79 0.64 -13.19
N VAL A 34 9.64 -0.38 -12.34
CA VAL A 34 9.64 -0.26 -10.89
C VAL A 34 10.70 -1.18 -10.31
N GLN A 35 11.61 -0.62 -9.53
CA GLN A 35 12.55 -1.42 -8.73
C GLN A 35 11.94 -1.70 -7.35
N LEU A 36 11.71 -2.98 -7.07
CA LEU A 36 11.15 -3.42 -5.79
C LEU A 36 12.13 -3.20 -4.64
N LYS A 37 11.60 -2.77 -3.48
CA LYS A 37 12.41 -2.52 -2.27
C LYS A 37 12.95 -3.80 -1.65
N GLU A 38 12.19 -4.89 -1.68
CA GLU A 38 12.51 -6.13 -0.95
C GLU A 38 13.62 -6.95 -1.61
N ASN A 39 13.52 -7.20 -2.92
CA ASN A 39 14.43 -8.09 -3.65
C ASN A 39 15.29 -7.37 -4.70
N ARG A 40 15.19 -6.03 -4.81
CA ARG A 40 15.83 -5.20 -5.84
C ARG A 40 15.54 -5.64 -7.29
N LYS A 41 14.55 -6.52 -7.49
CA LYS A 41 14.10 -6.96 -8.81
C LYS A 41 13.38 -5.79 -9.47
N THR A 42 13.63 -5.62 -10.76
CA THR A 42 12.91 -4.66 -11.58
C THR A 42 11.71 -5.33 -12.23
N LEU A 43 10.55 -4.71 -12.12
CA LEU A 43 9.30 -5.13 -12.76
C LEU A 43 8.85 -4.05 -13.73
N ILE A 44 8.26 -4.46 -14.84
CA ILE A 44 7.55 -3.57 -15.76
C ILE A 44 6.08 -3.85 -15.56
N VAL A 45 5.32 -2.83 -15.16
CA VAL A 45 3.89 -2.94 -14.87
C VAL A 45 3.10 -1.87 -15.61
N PRO A 46 1.84 -2.13 -15.98
CA PRO A 46 0.95 -1.10 -16.49
C PRO A 46 0.77 0.03 -15.49
N TYR A 47 0.57 1.25 -15.96
CA TYR A 47 0.37 2.42 -15.10
C TYR A 47 -0.78 2.20 -14.08
N ASP A 48 -1.89 1.58 -14.52
CA ASP A 48 -3.07 1.31 -13.67
C ASP A 48 -2.84 0.23 -12.59
N SER A 49 -1.71 -0.48 -12.64
CA SER A 49 -1.33 -1.45 -11.62
C SER A 49 -0.47 -0.85 -10.50
N ALA A 50 -0.22 0.46 -10.54
CA ALA A 50 0.66 1.16 -9.62
C ALA A 50 -0.09 2.23 -8.82
N PHE A 51 0.22 2.31 -7.53
CA PHE A 51 -0.45 3.20 -6.58
C PHE A 51 0.57 4.02 -5.81
N GLN A 52 0.28 5.30 -5.61
CA GLN A 52 1.14 6.18 -4.84
C GLN A 52 1.26 5.68 -3.39
N ALA A 53 2.48 5.65 -2.85
CA ALA A 53 2.77 5.24 -1.49
C ALA A 53 3.46 6.34 -0.69
N GLU A 54 3.47 6.17 0.64
CA GLU A 54 4.30 6.94 1.56
C GLU A 54 5.51 6.12 2.02
N GLU A 55 6.61 6.81 2.35
CA GLU A 55 7.80 6.18 2.95
C GLU A 55 7.63 5.91 4.46
N TYR A 56 6.69 6.60 5.13
CA TYR A 56 6.62 6.63 6.58
C TYR A 56 5.85 5.46 7.19
N GLU A 57 6.40 4.93 8.28
CA GLU A 57 5.85 3.81 9.04
C GLU A 57 4.80 4.25 10.08
N LYS A 58 3.82 5.07 9.68
CA LYS A 58 2.71 5.44 10.56
C LYS A 58 1.49 4.58 10.25
N ASP A 59 0.83 4.07 11.29
CA ASP A 59 -0.53 3.56 11.17
C ASP A 59 -1.54 4.60 11.67
N VAL A 60 -2.76 4.53 11.16
CA VAL A 60 -3.85 5.44 11.47
C VAL A 60 -5.10 4.67 11.85
N ASP A 61 -5.84 5.18 12.84
CA ASP A 61 -7.10 4.56 13.28
C ASP A 61 -8.22 4.69 12.23
N ASP A 62 -8.18 5.74 11.41
CA ASP A 62 -9.08 5.98 10.27
C ASP A 62 -8.26 6.08 8.98
N ASN A 63 -8.55 5.21 8.02
CA ASN A 63 -7.88 5.20 6.71
C ASN A 63 -8.10 6.50 5.92
N CYS A 64 -9.15 7.27 6.21
CA CYS A 64 -9.34 8.59 5.60
C CYS A 64 -8.26 9.61 5.99
N ALA A 65 -7.47 9.33 7.05
CA ALA A 65 -6.31 10.14 7.44
C ALA A 65 -5.03 9.80 6.66
N LEU A 66 -5.04 8.80 5.78
CA LEU A 66 -3.90 8.48 4.91
C LEU A 66 -3.70 9.57 3.84
N MET A 67 -2.45 9.94 3.56
CA MET A 67 -2.13 10.92 2.51
C MET A 67 -2.62 10.47 1.14
N TYR A 68 -2.42 9.18 0.83
CA TYR A 68 -2.94 8.54 -0.36
C TYR A 68 -3.93 7.48 0.09
N LEU A 69 -5.22 7.71 -0.15
CA LEU A 69 -6.25 6.70 0.08
C LEU A 69 -6.43 5.86 -1.19
N ASN A 70 -5.75 4.73 -1.24
CA ASN A 70 -5.90 3.72 -2.29
C ASN A 70 -5.96 2.32 -1.68
N GLU A 71 -6.33 1.34 -2.50
CA GLU A 71 -6.46 -0.07 -2.07
C GLU A 71 -5.16 -0.64 -1.46
N ALA A 72 -3.99 -0.27 -1.98
CA ALA A 72 -2.71 -0.75 -1.47
C ALA A 72 -2.35 -0.18 -0.09
N THR A 73 -2.50 1.14 0.08
CA THR A 73 -2.25 1.85 1.34
C THR A 73 -3.25 1.47 2.43
N LEU A 74 -4.52 1.29 2.09
CA LEU A 74 -5.54 0.79 3.00
C LEU A 74 -5.19 -0.62 3.50
N LEU A 75 -4.89 -1.55 2.58
CA LEU A 75 -4.48 -2.90 2.97
C LEU A 75 -3.23 -2.88 3.85
N HIS A 76 -2.25 -2.03 3.51
CA HIS A 76 -1.02 -1.87 4.27
C HIS A 76 -1.28 -1.40 5.70
N ASN A 77 -2.10 -0.35 5.89
CA ASN A 77 -2.46 0.17 7.20
C ASN A 77 -3.16 -0.90 8.05
N VAL A 78 -4.16 -1.55 7.48
CA VAL A 78 -4.92 -2.62 8.13
C VAL A 78 -4.02 -3.79 8.53
N ARG A 79 -3.10 -4.23 7.65
CA ARG A 79 -2.12 -5.29 7.95
C ARG A 79 -1.18 -4.89 9.10
N ARG A 80 -0.75 -3.63 9.16
CA ARG A 80 0.12 -3.13 10.23
C ARG A 80 -0.60 -3.13 11.57
N ARG A 81 -1.82 -2.62 11.61
CA ARG A 81 -2.65 -2.56 12.82
C ARG A 81 -2.95 -3.95 13.35
N TYR A 82 -3.30 -4.88 12.46
CA TYR A 82 -3.48 -6.29 12.80
C TYR A 82 -2.24 -6.91 13.46
N LYS A 83 -1.02 -6.62 12.94
CA LYS A 83 0.24 -7.08 13.55
C LYS A 83 0.51 -6.49 14.95
N LYS A 84 -0.19 -5.42 15.32
CA LYS A 84 -0.14 -4.76 16.63
C LYS A 84 -1.34 -5.13 17.51
N ASP A 85 -2.11 -6.15 17.14
CA ASP A 85 -3.33 -6.57 17.83
C ASP A 85 -4.46 -5.52 17.84
N LEU A 86 -4.37 -4.52 16.95
CA LEU A 86 -5.40 -3.50 16.71
C LEU A 86 -6.33 -3.98 15.59
N ILE A 87 -7.35 -4.74 15.95
CA ILE A 87 -8.24 -5.41 14.98
C ILE A 87 -9.32 -4.50 14.38
N TYR A 88 -9.48 -3.29 14.91
CA TYR A 88 -10.49 -2.31 14.50
C TYR A 88 -9.83 -1.14 13.77
N THR A 89 -10.31 -0.84 12.57
CA THR A 89 -9.85 0.29 11.75
C THR A 89 -11.03 0.94 11.05
N TYR A 90 -11.16 2.26 11.17
CA TYR A 90 -12.22 3.03 10.50
C TYR A 90 -11.87 3.35 9.05
N VAL A 91 -12.93 3.54 8.26
CA VAL A 91 -12.92 4.21 6.96
C VAL A 91 -14.10 5.17 6.99
N ALA A 92 -13.87 6.40 7.43
CA ALA A 92 -14.91 7.36 7.74
C ALA A 92 -16.00 6.75 8.66
N ASN A 93 -17.21 6.54 8.15
CA ASN A 93 -18.35 6.01 8.89
C ASN A 93 -18.44 4.47 8.91
N ILE A 94 -17.50 3.76 8.27
CA ILE A 94 -17.47 2.30 8.20
C ILE A 94 -16.38 1.79 9.15
N LEU A 95 -16.68 0.74 9.91
CA LEU A 95 -15.70 0.04 10.75
C LEU A 95 -15.27 -1.28 10.09
N ILE A 96 -13.97 -1.45 9.88
CA ILE A 96 -13.36 -2.72 9.46
C ILE A 96 -12.89 -3.46 10.72
N ALA A 97 -13.34 -4.70 10.89
CA ALA A 97 -12.87 -5.61 11.93
C ALA A 97 -12.21 -6.83 11.30
N ILE A 98 -11.01 -7.19 11.76
CA ILE A 98 -10.29 -8.40 11.31
C ILE A 98 -10.23 -9.42 12.45
N ASN A 99 -10.70 -10.64 12.20
CA ASN A 99 -10.64 -11.72 13.17
C ASN A 99 -9.17 -12.14 13.44
N PRO A 100 -8.68 -12.01 14.68
CA PRO A 100 -7.31 -12.40 15.03
C PRO A 100 -7.10 -13.91 15.17
N TYR A 101 -8.17 -14.71 15.25
CA TYR A 101 -8.11 -16.15 15.55
C TYR A 101 -7.31 -16.50 16.82
N LYS A 102 -7.16 -15.54 17.73
CA LYS A 102 -6.52 -15.67 19.04
C LYS A 102 -7.19 -14.73 20.02
N GLU A 103 -6.97 -14.96 21.31
CA GLU A 103 -7.33 -13.98 22.32
C GLU A 103 -6.45 -12.73 22.18
N LEU A 104 -7.08 -11.56 22.31
CA LEU A 104 -6.36 -10.29 22.43
C LEU A 104 -5.88 -10.17 23.88
N THR A 105 -4.59 -9.93 24.06
CA THR A 105 -3.96 -9.84 25.38
C THR A 105 -3.87 -8.40 25.85
#